data_AF-A0A7Y2I741-F1
#
_entry.id   AF-A0A7Y2I741-F1
#
_cell.length_a   1.000
_cell.length_b   1.000
_cell.length_c   1.000
_cell.angle_alpha   90.00
_cell.angle_beta   90.00
_cell.angle_gamma   90.00
#
_symmetry.space_group_name_H-M   'P 1'
#
loop_
_entity.id
_entity.type
_entity.pdbx_description
1 polymer ?
#
loop_
_entity_poly.entity_id
_entity_poly.type
_entity_poly.pdbx_seq_one_letter_code
_entity_poly.pdbx_strand_id
1 'polypeptide(L)'
;MNEKNGVVSEEAALDDYTKALLEALQPSGELFGDPGEEARLKVNELLSKASKEELTEPIVELFTFLLHYKHQHRFSPEAFGIDQKTLENLALKHQRIDEHLVSIGGRLTQALPIAADANDRVDAYLKEKDEVAPSGIELWDTILENQARIRAKLKMTDEEWNSFSGQIRHAVDSIETLADLIDLTPEAAASVARVTGEYRMRLTPYYTSLIMPGLVNDPVMLQSIPTGEMIDNAGIEIPPVAADHSPARLIDQFYPRVVTIKATNMCAMYCTHCLRIAHIGRKDRIYSREAYREALDYIRANERIRDILVTGGDAFVLPNSMLDWLLEQLDEID
;
A
#
# COMPACT_ATOMS: atom_id res chain seq x y z
N MET A 1 37.35 6.08 29.84
CA MET A 1 37.63 5.66 28.44
C MET A 1 36.40 6.02 27.65
N ASN A 2 36.20 7.28 27.27
CA ASN A 2 36.82 7.99 26.13
C ASN A 2 36.68 7.26 24.79
N GLU A 3 36.24 8.05 23.80
CA GLU A 3 36.09 7.79 22.35
C GLU A 3 34.74 7.14 21.97
N LYS A 4 33.87 7.75 21.17
CA LYS A 4 34.09 8.60 19.99
C LYS A 4 33.01 9.68 19.84
N ASN A 5 33.37 10.93 20.14
CA ASN A 5 32.82 12.08 19.43
C ASN A 5 33.61 12.20 18.12
N GLY A 6 32.95 11.91 17.01
CA GLY A 6 33.52 12.02 15.68
C GLY A 6 32.43 12.33 14.68
N VAL A 7 31.66 13.39 14.93
CA VAL A 7 30.89 14.04 13.85
C VAL A 7 31.91 14.85 13.07
N VAL A 8 32.60 14.18 12.17
CA VAL A 8 33.29 14.84 11.07
C VAL A 8 32.18 15.41 10.20
N SER A 9 32.06 16.74 10.18
CA SER A 9 31.28 17.42 9.15
C SER A 9 32.00 17.18 7.82
N GLU A 10 31.72 16.06 7.15
CA GLU A 10 31.95 15.97 5.72
C GLU A 10 31.11 17.10 5.10
N GLU A 11 31.77 18.08 4.49
CA GLU A 11 31.09 19.00 3.58
C GLU A 11 30.34 18.10 2.59
N ALA A 12 29.00 18.12 2.66
CA ALA A 12 28.19 17.26 1.83
C ALA A 12 28.58 17.51 0.37
N ALA A 13 29.26 16.56 -0.23
CA ALA A 13 29.75 16.72 -1.60
C ALA A 13 28.56 16.62 -2.54
N LEU A 14 28.52 17.50 -3.54
CA LEU A 14 27.54 17.39 -4.62
C LEU A 14 27.75 16.06 -5.35
N ASP A 15 26.65 15.36 -5.62
CA ASP A 15 26.69 14.15 -6.44
C ASP A 15 26.93 14.48 -7.92
N ASP A 16 27.19 13.46 -8.72
CA ASP A 16 27.54 13.64 -10.13
C ASP A 16 26.35 14.15 -10.95
N TYR A 17 25.12 13.82 -10.56
CA TYR A 17 23.91 14.37 -11.17
C TYR A 17 23.78 15.88 -10.96
N THR A 18 24.08 16.36 -9.77
CA THR A 18 24.00 17.79 -9.44
C THR A 18 25.15 18.56 -10.07
N LYS A 19 26.35 17.98 -10.12
CA LYS A 19 27.46 18.57 -10.89
C LYS A 19 27.08 18.72 -12.37
N ALA A 20 26.53 17.68 -12.98
CA ALA A 20 26.09 17.71 -14.38
C ALA A 20 24.97 18.74 -14.60
N LEU A 21 24.02 18.88 -13.67
CA LEU A 21 22.98 19.91 -13.71
C LEU A 21 23.58 21.33 -13.66
N LEU A 22 24.54 21.57 -12.77
CA LEU A 22 25.20 22.87 -12.65
C LEU A 22 26.05 23.19 -13.89
N GLU A 23 26.76 22.22 -14.44
CA GLU A 23 27.46 22.34 -15.72
C GLU A 23 26.48 22.69 -16.86
N ALA A 24 25.33 22.02 -16.90
CA ALA A 24 24.27 22.31 -17.86
C ALA A 24 23.65 23.71 -17.68
N LEU A 25 23.90 24.42 -16.58
CA LEU A 25 23.48 25.81 -16.36
C LEU A 25 24.57 26.86 -16.68
N GLN A 26 25.83 26.46 -16.86
CA GLN A 26 26.95 27.39 -17.15
C GLN A 26 26.82 28.14 -18.49
N PRO A 27 27.37 29.35 -18.65
CA PRO A 27 27.26 30.11 -19.90
C PRO A 27 27.76 29.33 -21.14
N SER A 28 27.05 29.44 -22.28
CA SER A 28 27.39 28.74 -23.53
C SER A 28 27.95 29.66 -24.63
N GLY A 29 28.51 30.82 -24.26
CA GLY A 29 29.02 31.85 -25.17
C GLY A 29 28.88 33.26 -24.59
N GLU A 30 29.13 34.29 -25.40
CA GLU A 30 28.92 35.69 -25.03
C GLU A 30 27.44 36.00 -24.78
N LEU A 31 27.15 36.65 -23.65
CA LEU A 31 25.82 37.11 -23.26
C LEU A 31 25.38 38.26 -24.18
N PHE A 32 24.37 38.02 -25.01
CA PHE A 32 23.77 39.06 -25.82
C PHE A 32 22.31 39.28 -25.44
N GLY A 33 22.02 40.40 -24.76
CA GLY A 33 20.66 40.88 -24.52
C GLY A 33 20.23 40.92 -23.05
N ASP A 34 18.95 41.27 -22.83
CA ASP A 34 18.29 41.32 -21.53
C ASP A 34 17.27 40.17 -21.46
N PRO A 35 17.25 39.34 -20.39
CA PRO A 35 16.24 38.29 -20.21
C PRO A 35 14.80 38.83 -20.04
N GLY A 36 14.63 40.14 -19.94
CA GLY A 36 13.32 40.78 -19.85
C GLY A 36 12.79 40.86 -18.42
N GLU A 37 11.94 41.85 -18.19
CA GLU A 37 11.47 42.22 -16.85
C GLU A 37 10.65 41.11 -16.19
N GLU A 38 9.76 40.45 -16.94
CA GLU A 38 8.91 39.37 -16.45
C GLU A 38 9.73 38.17 -15.94
N ALA A 39 10.73 37.73 -16.71
CA ALA A 39 11.59 36.62 -16.33
C ALA A 39 12.43 36.97 -15.09
N ARG A 40 12.94 38.21 -14.99
CA ARG A 40 13.66 38.69 -13.79
C ARG A 40 12.77 38.69 -12.55
N LEU A 41 11.54 39.18 -12.67
CA LEU A 41 10.58 39.17 -11.56
C LEU A 41 10.31 37.74 -11.10
N LYS A 42 10.11 36.80 -12.04
CA LYS A 42 9.86 35.39 -11.72
C LYS A 42 11.05 34.72 -11.03
N VAL A 43 12.26 34.91 -11.55
CA VAL A 43 13.49 34.36 -10.94
C VAL A 43 13.71 34.92 -9.54
N ASN A 44 13.50 36.23 -9.33
CA ASN A 44 13.62 36.85 -8.02
C ASN A 44 12.59 36.30 -7.01
N GLU A 45 11.36 36.06 -7.45
CA GLU A 45 10.33 35.42 -6.64
C GLU A 45 10.77 34.01 -6.22
N LEU A 46 11.14 33.17 -7.19
CA LEU A 46 11.56 31.78 -6.96
C LEU A 46 12.81 31.71 -6.09
N LEU A 47 13.81 32.55 -6.34
CA LEU A 47 15.04 32.63 -5.55
C LEU A 47 14.76 33.05 -4.11
N SER A 48 13.87 34.02 -3.90
CA SER A 48 13.46 34.44 -2.55
C SER A 48 12.79 33.29 -1.80
N LYS A 49 11.88 32.54 -2.44
CA LYS A 49 11.23 31.37 -1.83
C LYS A 49 12.23 30.25 -1.54
N ALA A 50 13.02 29.84 -2.54
CA ALA A 50 14.07 28.82 -2.42
C ALA A 50 15.07 29.11 -1.29
N SER A 51 15.38 30.38 -1.06
CA SER A 51 16.30 30.78 0.01
C SER A 51 15.65 30.76 1.40
N LYS A 52 14.39 31.21 1.52
CA LYS A 52 13.72 31.42 2.83
C LYS A 52 12.96 30.21 3.35
N GLU A 53 12.35 29.43 2.46
CA GLU A 53 11.48 28.32 2.84
C GLU A 53 12.28 27.03 3.04
N GLU A 54 11.91 26.21 4.01
CA GLU A 54 12.51 24.87 4.21
C GLU A 54 11.69 23.81 3.46
N LEU A 55 11.42 24.06 2.18
CA LEU A 55 10.71 23.18 1.26
C LEU A 55 11.56 22.93 0.01
N THR A 56 11.49 21.71 -0.55
CA THR A 56 12.21 21.32 -1.77
C THR A 56 11.61 21.98 -3.01
N GLU A 57 10.27 22.12 -3.05
CA GLU A 57 9.51 22.60 -4.21
C GLU A 57 10.03 23.94 -4.77
N PRO A 58 10.22 25.03 -3.99
CA PRO A 58 10.75 26.28 -4.54
C PRO A 58 12.15 26.16 -5.18
N ILE A 59 13.00 25.27 -4.67
CA ILE A 59 14.33 25.02 -5.25
C ILE A 59 14.18 24.26 -6.58
N VAL A 60 13.31 23.24 -6.61
CA VAL A 60 12.99 22.49 -7.83
C VAL A 60 12.42 23.41 -8.91
N GLU A 61 11.48 24.29 -8.57
CA GLU A 61 10.90 25.27 -9.49
C GLU A 61 11.95 26.23 -10.05
N LEU A 62 12.84 26.77 -9.19
CA LEU A 62 13.90 27.67 -9.61
C LEU A 62 14.84 27.01 -10.62
N PHE A 63 15.37 25.82 -10.30
CA PHE A 63 16.30 25.14 -11.19
C PHE A 63 15.62 24.68 -12.49
N THR A 64 14.35 24.25 -12.42
CA THR A 64 13.55 23.91 -13.61
C THR A 64 13.38 25.13 -14.52
N PHE A 65 13.00 26.28 -13.95
CA PHE A 65 12.85 27.52 -14.70
C PHE A 65 14.17 27.94 -15.36
N LEU A 66 15.27 27.95 -14.60
CA LEU A 66 16.59 28.33 -15.12
C LEU A 66 17.05 27.42 -16.26
N LEU A 67 16.86 26.10 -16.12
CA LEU A 67 17.22 25.12 -17.15
C LEU A 67 16.38 25.31 -18.41
N HIS A 68 15.07 25.46 -18.26
CA HIS A 68 14.14 25.65 -19.37
C HIS A 68 14.40 26.98 -20.11
N TYR A 69 14.56 28.06 -19.35
CA TYR A 69 14.80 29.40 -19.89
C TYR A 69 16.15 29.45 -20.63
N LYS A 70 17.18 28.79 -20.10
CA LYS A 70 18.46 28.63 -20.81
C LYS A 70 18.30 27.85 -22.11
N HIS A 71 17.56 26.73 -22.09
CA HIS A 71 17.35 25.92 -23.30
C HIS A 71 16.62 26.71 -24.39
N GLN A 72 15.64 27.54 -24.03
CA GLN A 72 14.84 28.31 -24.99
C GLN A 72 15.50 29.62 -25.44
N HIS A 73 16.13 30.35 -24.53
CA HIS A 73 16.60 31.73 -24.75
C HIS A 73 18.11 31.90 -24.62
N ARG A 74 18.85 30.84 -24.25
CA ARG A 74 20.32 30.80 -24.12
C ARG A 74 20.90 31.72 -23.03
N PHE A 75 20.08 32.20 -22.10
CA PHE A 75 20.56 32.95 -20.93
C PHE A 75 20.97 32.00 -19.80
N SER A 76 22.14 32.25 -19.21
CA SER A 76 22.62 31.56 -18.00
C SER A 76 22.05 32.22 -16.73
N PRO A 77 22.13 31.55 -15.56
CA PRO A 77 21.73 32.14 -14.27
C PRO A 77 22.40 33.49 -13.94
N GLU A 78 23.60 33.75 -14.45
CA GLU A 78 24.32 35.01 -14.29
C GLU A 78 23.54 36.22 -14.86
N ALA A 79 22.77 36.01 -15.93
CA ALA A 79 21.92 37.06 -16.51
C ALA A 79 20.82 37.55 -15.54
N PHE A 80 20.50 36.72 -14.54
CA PHE A 80 19.56 37.03 -13.47
C PHE A 80 20.25 37.45 -12.16
N GLY A 81 21.58 37.58 -12.16
CA GLY A 81 22.36 37.91 -10.96
C GLY A 81 22.55 36.74 -10.00
N ILE A 82 22.37 35.49 -10.46
CA ILE A 82 22.61 34.29 -9.66
C ILE A 82 24.00 33.75 -9.97
N ASP A 83 24.88 33.73 -8.97
CA ASP A 83 26.22 33.15 -9.11
C ASP A 83 26.23 31.64 -8.87
N GLN A 84 27.32 31.00 -9.31
CA GLN A 84 27.53 29.55 -9.16
C GLN A 84 27.43 29.10 -7.69
N LYS A 85 27.98 29.89 -6.77
CA LYS A 85 27.99 29.57 -5.33
C LYS A 85 26.57 29.56 -4.74
N THR A 86 25.70 30.44 -5.20
CA THR A 86 24.28 30.48 -4.80
C THR A 86 23.57 29.20 -5.24
N LEU A 87 23.80 28.74 -6.48
CA LEU A 87 23.24 27.50 -6.98
C LEU A 87 23.75 26.29 -6.19
N GLU A 88 25.06 26.22 -5.92
CA GLU A 88 25.65 25.14 -5.11
C GLU A 88 25.05 25.10 -3.70
N ASN A 89 24.89 26.24 -3.04
CA ASN A 89 24.27 26.32 -1.71
C ASN A 89 22.80 25.88 -1.73
N LEU A 90 22.02 26.26 -2.75
CA LEU A 90 20.63 25.82 -2.90
C LEU A 90 20.55 24.31 -3.20
N ALA A 91 21.48 23.77 -3.97
CA ALA A 91 21.57 22.34 -4.23
C ALA A 91 21.86 21.53 -2.96
N LEU A 92 22.83 22.00 -2.15
CA LEU A 92 23.12 21.40 -0.84
C LEU A 92 21.96 21.54 0.14
N LYS A 93 21.27 22.69 0.11
CA LYS A 93 20.04 22.90 0.89
C LYS A 93 18.99 21.87 0.48
N HIS A 94 18.72 21.71 -0.81
CA HIS A 94 17.76 20.72 -1.32
C HIS A 94 18.08 19.32 -0.80
N GLN A 95 19.33 18.85 -0.96
CA GLN A 95 19.74 17.53 -0.50
C GLN A 95 19.56 17.33 1.00
N ARG A 96 19.75 18.39 1.80
CA ARG A 96 19.57 18.34 3.27
C ARG A 96 18.10 18.25 3.69
N ILE A 97 17.22 18.96 2.99
CA ILE A 97 15.79 19.03 3.35
C ILE A 97 14.94 17.94 2.71
N ASP A 98 15.46 17.26 1.68
CA ASP A 98 14.79 16.14 1.02
C ASP A 98 14.76 14.90 1.93
N GLU A 99 13.56 14.41 2.23
CA GLU A 99 13.36 13.27 3.15
C GLU A 99 13.97 11.95 2.65
N HIS A 100 14.22 11.86 1.34
CA HIS A 100 14.81 10.70 0.68
C HIS A 100 16.27 10.94 0.29
N LEU A 101 16.85 12.07 0.69
CA LEU A 101 18.22 12.48 0.38
C LEU A 101 18.51 12.56 -1.12
N VAL A 102 17.49 12.77 -1.95
CA VAL A 102 17.64 12.93 -3.40
C VAL A 102 18.17 14.33 -3.69
N SER A 103 19.27 14.41 -4.42
CA SER A 103 19.85 15.68 -4.83
C SER A 103 18.98 16.40 -5.86
N ILE A 104 19.13 17.72 -6.01
CA ILE A 104 18.41 18.48 -7.04
C ILE A 104 18.75 17.98 -8.45
N GLY A 105 20.00 17.57 -8.69
CA GLY A 105 20.41 16.95 -9.94
C GLY A 105 19.71 15.63 -10.20
N GLY A 106 19.67 14.74 -9.20
CA GLY A 106 18.95 13.47 -9.29
C GLY A 106 17.44 13.68 -9.51
N ARG A 107 16.86 14.67 -8.82
CA ARG A 107 15.45 15.05 -8.96
C ARG A 107 15.10 15.48 -10.38
N LEU A 108 15.83 16.45 -10.93
CA LEU A 108 15.51 17.02 -12.25
C LEU A 108 15.94 16.15 -13.42
N THR A 109 17.06 15.44 -13.32
CA THR A 109 17.63 14.71 -14.46
C THR A 109 17.23 13.24 -14.50
N GLN A 110 16.82 12.65 -13.38
CA GLN A 110 16.43 11.24 -13.30
C GLN A 110 14.96 11.09 -12.85
N ALA A 111 14.62 11.58 -11.65
CA ALA A 111 13.34 11.27 -11.03
C ALA A 111 12.14 11.89 -11.76
N LEU A 112 12.19 13.18 -12.11
CA LEU A 112 11.09 13.85 -12.81
C LEU A 112 10.86 13.28 -14.22
N PRO A 113 11.90 13.01 -15.05
CA PRO A 113 11.71 12.31 -16.32
C PRO A 113 11.05 10.93 -16.16
N ILE A 114 11.51 10.11 -15.19
CA ILE A 114 10.90 8.79 -14.92
C ILE A 114 9.42 8.95 -14.52
N ALA A 115 9.10 9.95 -13.69
CA ALA A 115 7.73 10.22 -13.28
C ALA A 115 6.87 10.70 -14.46
N ALA A 116 7.40 11.53 -15.35
CA ALA A 116 6.71 11.97 -16.56
C ALA A 116 6.38 10.78 -17.48
N ASP A 117 7.35 9.90 -17.75
CA ASP A 117 7.14 8.68 -18.55
C ASP A 117 6.10 7.75 -17.89
N ALA A 118 6.09 7.67 -16.56
CA ALA A 118 5.08 6.91 -15.82
C ALA A 118 3.68 7.54 -15.94
N ASN A 119 3.57 8.88 -15.90
CA ASN A 119 2.32 9.59 -16.05
C ASN A 119 1.69 9.36 -17.44
N ASP A 120 2.48 9.36 -18.51
CA ASP A 120 1.97 9.04 -19.85
C ASP A 120 1.35 7.64 -19.93
N ARG A 121 1.96 6.67 -19.25
CA ARG A 121 1.42 5.30 -19.15
C ARG A 121 0.14 5.24 -18.33
N VAL A 122 0.06 6.01 -17.24
CA VAL A 122 -1.15 6.13 -16.42
C VAL A 122 -2.27 6.78 -17.23
N ASP A 123 -2.00 7.89 -17.93
CA ASP A 123 -2.97 8.58 -18.78
C ASP A 123 -3.47 7.70 -19.93
N ALA A 124 -2.61 6.86 -20.50
CA ALA A 124 -3.00 5.86 -21.48
C ALA A 124 -3.95 4.83 -20.86
N TYR A 125 -3.60 4.25 -19.71
CA TYR A 125 -4.43 3.28 -19.00
C TYR A 125 -5.79 3.88 -18.58
N LEU A 126 -5.81 5.10 -18.03
CA LEU A 126 -7.03 5.74 -17.57
C LEU A 126 -8.06 5.97 -18.69
N LYS A 127 -7.62 6.11 -19.94
CA LYS A 127 -8.51 6.24 -21.10
C LYS A 127 -9.23 4.94 -21.46
N GLU A 128 -8.67 3.79 -21.09
CA GLU A 128 -9.22 2.47 -21.43
C GLU A 128 -9.59 1.64 -20.19
N LYS A 129 -9.36 2.15 -18.97
CA LYS A 129 -9.50 1.39 -17.71
C LYS A 129 -10.88 0.73 -17.59
N ASP A 130 -11.92 1.42 -18.03
CA ASP A 130 -13.31 0.98 -17.91
C ASP A 130 -13.60 -0.24 -18.79
N GLU A 131 -12.80 -0.46 -19.83
CA GLU A 131 -12.93 -1.60 -20.73
C GLU A 131 -11.96 -2.73 -20.34
N VAL A 132 -10.70 -2.40 -20.03
CA VAL A 132 -9.66 -3.40 -19.77
C VAL A 132 -9.66 -3.93 -18.34
N ALA A 133 -10.13 -3.13 -17.39
CA ALA A 133 -10.17 -3.44 -15.96
C ALA A 133 -11.33 -2.69 -15.27
N PRO A 134 -12.59 -2.94 -15.70
CA PRO A 134 -13.74 -2.28 -15.12
C PRO A 134 -13.80 -2.51 -13.61
N SER A 135 -14.13 -1.46 -12.86
CA SER A 135 -14.34 -1.55 -11.42
C SER A 135 -15.78 -1.97 -11.12
N GLY A 136 -16.10 -2.11 -9.83
CA GLY A 136 -17.48 -2.34 -9.40
C GLY A 136 -18.45 -1.21 -9.78
N ILE A 137 -17.96 -0.03 -10.16
CA ILE A 137 -18.79 1.08 -10.63
C ILE A 137 -19.30 0.79 -12.04
N GLU A 138 -18.40 0.42 -12.95
CA GLU A 138 -18.77 0.11 -14.34
C GLU A 138 -19.55 -1.22 -14.43
N LEU A 139 -19.31 -2.16 -13.49
CA LEU A 139 -19.99 -3.45 -13.41
C LEU A 139 -21.24 -3.46 -12.52
N TRP A 140 -21.70 -2.30 -12.03
CA TRP A 140 -22.69 -2.24 -10.95
C TRP A 140 -24.01 -2.93 -11.28
N ASP A 141 -24.53 -2.74 -12.50
CA ASP A 141 -25.79 -3.37 -12.93
C ASP A 141 -25.68 -4.90 -12.95
N THR A 142 -24.57 -5.43 -13.49
CA THR A 142 -24.26 -6.87 -13.47
C THR A 142 -24.13 -7.40 -12.04
N ILE A 143 -23.50 -6.62 -11.14
CA ILE A 143 -23.40 -6.96 -9.73
C ILE A 143 -24.81 -7.06 -9.12
N LEU A 144 -25.71 -6.10 -9.39
CA LEU A 144 -27.09 -6.15 -8.88
C LEU A 144 -27.86 -7.37 -9.40
N GLU A 145 -27.68 -7.73 -10.67
CA GLU A 145 -28.26 -8.94 -11.25
C GLU A 145 -27.73 -10.21 -10.57
N ASN A 146 -26.42 -10.28 -10.34
CA ASN A 146 -25.77 -11.36 -9.60
C ASN A 146 -26.29 -11.46 -8.16
N GLN A 147 -26.43 -10.33 -7.46
CA GLN A 147 -26.97 -10.29 -6.11
C GLN A 147 -28.39 -10.85 -6.07
N ALA A 148 -29.27 -10.43 -6.99
CA ALA A 148 -30.63 -10.93 -7.08
C ALA A 148 -30.67 -12.44 -7.35
N ARG A 149 -29.83 -12.92 -8.29
CA ARG A 149 -29.72 -14.33 -8.65
C ARG A 149 -29.23 -15.20 -7.49
N ILE A 150 -28.17 -14.78 -6.80
CA ILE A 150 -27.59 -15.52 -5.66
C ILE A 150 -28.55 -15.50 -4.47
N ARG A 151 -29.15 -14.34 -4.15
CA ARG A 151 -30.15 -14.23 -3.09
C ARG A 151 -31.32 -15.19 -3.31
N ALA A 152 -31.83 -15.26 -4.55
CA ALA A 152 -32.91 -16.18 -4.92
C ALA A 152 -32.48 -17.67 -4.82
N LYS A 153 -31.30 -18.03 -5.33
CA LYS A 153 -30.75 -19.40 -5.24
C LYS A 153 -30.58 -19.86 -3.80
N LEU A 154 -30.04 -19.01 -2.94
CA LEU A 154 -29.84 -19.28 -1.52
C LEU A 154 -31.10 -19.11 -0.67
N LYS A 155 -32.22 -18.69 -1.28
CA LYS A 155 -33.51 -18.44 -0.62
C LYS A 155 -33.39 -17.47 0.57
N MET A 156 -32.54 -16.47 0.45
CA MET A 156 -32.31 -15.48 1.49
C MET A 156 -33.38 -14.39 1.45
N THR A 157 -33.80 -13.91 2.62
CA THR A 157 -34.61 -12.69 2.69
C THR A 157 -33.74 -11.43 2.48
N ASP A 158 -34.39 -10.29 2.23
CA ASP A 158 -33.67 -9.02 2.12
C ASP A 158 -33.03 -8.62 3.47
N GLU A 159 -33.66 -8.94 4.59
CA GLU A 159 -33.07 -8.71 5.92
C GLU A 159 -31.84 -9.58 6.16
N GLU A 160 -31.88 -10.86 5.75
CA GLU A 160 -30.72 -11.75 5.85
C GLU A 160 -29.57 -11.24 4.97
N TRP A 161 -29.87 -10.85 3.74
CA TRP A 161 -28.90 -10.27 2.82
C TRP A 161 -28.22 -9.03 3.39
N ASN A 162 -28.98 -8.13 4.01
CA ASN A 162 -28.47 -6.88 4.58
C ASN A 162 -27.94 -7.02 6.02
N SER A 163 -27.73 -8.25 6.51
CA SER A 163 -27.19 -8.51 7.84
C SER A 163 -25.90 -9.32 7.78
N PHE A 164 -24.92 -8.96 8.62
CA PHE A 164 -23.69 -9.74 8.77
C PHE A 164 -23.99 -11.21 9.13
N SER A 165 -24.90 -11.45 10.08
CA SER A 165 -25.28 -12.80 10.49
C SER A 165 -25.90 -13.61 9.36
N GLY A 166 -26.69 -12.99 8.47
CA GLY A 166 -27.26 -13.67 7.32
C GLY A 166 -26.20 -14.01 6.28
N GLN A 167 -25.28 -13.09 5.99
CA GLN A 167 -24.13 -13.33 5.12
C GLN A 167 -23.24 -14.49 5.62
N ILE A 168 -23.00 -14.59 6.93
CA ILE A 168 -22.23 -15.70 7.52
C ILE A 168 -23.04 -17.01 7.52
N ARG A 169 -24.35 -16.96 7.82
CA ARG A 169 -25.22 -18.15 7.83
C ARG A 169 -25.31 -18.83 6.47
N HIS A 170 -25.37 -18.03 5.41
CA HIS A 170 -25.46 -18.50 4.02
C HIS A 170 -24.11 -18.52 3.31
N ALA A 171 -23.00 -18.48 4.05
CA ALA A 171 -21.68 -18.50 3.46
C ALA A 171 -21.45 -19.76 2.61
N VAL A 172 -20.81 -19.57 1.47
CA VAL A 172 -20.46 -20.60 0.50
C VAL A 172 -19.14 -21.23 0.92
N ASP A 173 -19.20 -22.43 1.51
CA ASP A 173 -18.05 -23.16 2.02
C ASP A 173 -17.92 -24.58 1.46
N SER A 174 -18.74 -24.93 0.46
CA SER A 174 -18.74 -26.22 -0.23
C SER A 174 -18.66 -26.04 -1.75
N ILE A 175 -18.02 -26.99 -2.43
CA ILE A 175 -17.94 -26.99 -3.90
C ILE A 175 -19.32 -27.16 -4.53
N GLU A 176 -20.22 -27.92 -3.90
CA GLU A 176 -21.57 -28.17 -4.39
C GLU A 176 -22.39 -26.87 -4.40
N THR A 177 -22.29 -26.07 -3.34
CA THR A 177 -22.98 -24.78 -3.28
C THR A 177 -22.33 -23.78 -4.22
N LEU A 178 -21.00 -23.76 -4.29
CA LEU A 178 -20.28 -22.87 -5.21
C LEU A 178 -20.65 -23.13 -6.68
N ALA A 179 -20.64 -24.39 -7.10
CA ALA A 179 -20.96 -24.79 -8.47
C ALA A 179 -22.43 -24.56 -8.84
N ASP A 180 -23.34 -24.45 -7.87
CA ASP A 180 -24.72 -24.04 -8.12
C ASP A 180 -24.87 -22.52 -8.28
N LEU A 181 -23.93 -21.73 -7.74
CA LEU A 181 -24.00 -20.26 -7.72
C LEU A 181 -23.16 -19.57 -8.80
N ILE A 182 -22.10 -20.19 -9.29
CA ILE A 182 -21.23 -19.60 -10.32
C ILE A 182 -20.88 -20.62 -11.39
N ASP A 183 -20.54 -20.13 -12.58
CA ASP A 183 -20.15 -20.99 -13.70
C ASP A 183 -18.72 -21.50 -13.49
N LEU A 184 -18.58 -22.80 -13.24
CA LEU A 184 -17.29 -23.48 -13.13
C LEU A 184 -17.18 -24.56 -14.21
N THR A 185 -16.03 -24.62 -14.88
CA THR A 185 -15.75 -25.77 -15.75
C THR A 185 -15.57 -27.04 -14.90
N PRO A 186 -15.79 -28.24 -15.46
CA PRO A 186 -15.55 -29.49 -14.73
C PRO A 186 -14.12 -29.59 -14.15
N GLU A 187 -13.13 -29.08 -14.88
CA GLU A 187 -11.73 -29.05 -14.44
C GLU A 187 -11.54 -28.10 -13.26
N ALA A 188 -12.12 -26.90 -13.32
CA ALA A 188 -12.07 -25.93 -12.22
C ALA A 188 -12.76 -26.50 -10.97
N ALA A 189 -13.95 -27.09 -11.12
CA ALA A 189 -14.67 -27.70 -10.01
C ALA A 189 -13.88 -28.85 -9.35
N ALA A 190 -13.27 -29.73 -10.16
CA ALA A 190 -12.42 -30.80 -9.66
C ALA A 190 -11.17 -30.28 -8.95
N SER A 191 -10.57 -29.21 -9.46
CA SER A 191 -9.42 -28.53 -8.86
C SER A 191 -9.78 -27.95 -7.49
N VAL A 192 -10.90 -27.22 -7.38
CA VAL A 192 -11.40 -26.67 -6.11
C VAL A 192 -11.74 -27.79 -5.12
N ALA A 193 -12.44 -28.84 -5.55
CA ALA A 193 -12.78 -29.98 -4.68
C ALA A 193 -11.53 -30.65 -4.09
N ARG A 194 -10.45 -30.77 -4.88
CA ARG A 194 -9.17 -31.31 -4.40
C ARG A 194 -8.53 -30.41 -3.34
N VAL A 195 -8.45 -29.10 -3.60
CA VAL A 195 -7.75 -28.16 -2.69
C VAL A 195 -8.55 -27.91 -1.42
N THR A 196 -9.88 -27.86 -1.52
CA THR A 196 -10.78 -27.65 -0.36
C THR A 196 -10.81 -28.82 0.62
N GLY A 197 -10.25 -29.98 0.26
CA GLY A 197 -9.98 -31.07 1.20
C GLY A 197 -8.89 -30.73 2.23
N GLU A 198 -8.01 -29.77 1.92
CA GLU A 198 -6.91 -29.37 2.81
C GLU A 198 -7.00 -27.91 3.28
N TYR A 199 -7.39 -27.01 2.38
CA TYR A 199 -7.53 -25.58 2.64
C TYR A 199 -8.99 -25.20 2.77
N ARG A 200 -9.29 -24.26 3.67
CA ARG A 200 -10.66 -23.81 3.86
C ARG A 200 -11.07 -22.88 2.72
N MET A 201 -12.31 -23.01 2.29
CA MET A 201 -13.00 -22.05 1.45
C MET A 201 -14.19 -21.51 2.22
N ARG A 202 -14.38 -20.19 2.14
CA ARG A 202 -15.59 -19.53 2.61
C ARG A 202 -15.72 -18.23 1.84
N LEU A 203 -16.89 -17.98 1.28
CA LEU A 203 -17.28 -16.70 0.69
C LEU A 203 -18.64 -16.31 1.25
N THR A 204 -18.84 -15.04 1.60
CA THR A 204 -20.21 -14.55 1.86
C THR A 204 -21.01 -14.50 0.55
N PRO A 205 -22.34 -14.66 0.57
CA PRO A 205 -23.21 -14.46 -0.61
C PRO A 205 -22.95 -13.16 -1.36
N TYR A 206 -22.72 -12.06 -0.64
CA TYR A 206 -22.35 -10.77 -1.22
C TYR A 206 -21.04 -10.88 -2.02
N TYR A 207 -19.98 -11.42 -1.42
CA TYR A 207 -18.69 -11.57 -2.10
C TYR A 207 -18.78 -12.51 -3.32
N THR A 208 -19.56 -13.59 -3.23
CA THR A 208 -19.86 -14.47 -4.38
C THR A 208 -20.55 -13.72 -5.53
N SER A 209 -21.38 -12.70 -5.23
CA SER A 209 -22.06 -11.89 -6.25
C SER A 209 -21.15 -10.96 -7.05
N LEU A 210 -19.92 -10.73 -6.55
CA LEU A 210 -18.93 -9.92 -7.23
C LEU A 210 -18.18 -10.71 -8.31
N ILE A 211 -18.35 -12.04 -8.38
CA ILE A 211 -17.72 -12.89 -9.40
C ILE A 211 -18.49 -12.73 -10.72
N MET A 212 -17.78 -12.33 -11.78
CA MET A 212 -18.37 -12.11 -13.10
C MET A 212 -18.57 -13.43 -13.85
N PRO A 213 -19.81 -13.76 -14.28
CA PRO A 213 -20.08 -14.96 -15.06
C PRO A 213 -19.31 -14.97 -16.39
N GLY A 214 -18.76 -16.13 -16.75
CA GLY A 214 -18.06 -16.32 -18.03
C GLY A 214 -16.70 -15.64 -18.16
N LEU A 215 -16.23 -14.90 -17.15
CA LEU A 215 -14.94 -14.24 -17.17
C LEU A 215 -13.82 -15.22 -16.77
N VAL A 216 -12.93 -15.51 -17.71
CA VAL A 216 -11.70 -16.27 -17.42
C VAL A 216 -10.82 -15.43 -16.50
N ASN A 217 -10.29 -16.04 -15.44
CA ASN A 217 -9.45 -15.37 -14.45
C ASN A 217 -10.12 -14.16 -13.79
N ASP A 218 -11.42 -14.27 -13.50
CA ASP A 218 -12.13 -13.25 -12.71
C ASP A 218 -11.34 -12.91 -11.42
N PRO A 219 -11.03 -11.63 -11.19
CA PRO A 219 -10.10 -11.23 -10.12
C PRO A 219 -10.68 -11.49 -8.73
N VAL A 220 -12.01 -11.50 -8.56
CA VAL A 220 -12.66 -11.82 -7.28
C VAL A 220 -12.58 -13.32 -7.02
N MET A 221 -12.86 -14.14 -8.04
CA MET A 221 -12.71 -15.59 -7.98
C MET A 221 -11.29 -15.99 -7.61
N LEU A 222 -10.28 -15.45 -8.30
CA LEU A 222 -8.87 -15.75 -8.01
C LEU A 222 -8.46 -15.43 -6.57
N GLN A 223 -9.05 -14.40 -5.98
CA GLN A 223 -8.76 -13.98 -4.61
C GLN A 223 -9.47 -14.82 -3.53
N SER A 224 -10.51 -15.58 -3.89
CA SER A 224 -11.43 -16.18 -2.91
C SER A 224 -11.68 -17.68 -3.07
N ILE A 225 -11.43 -18.24 -4.25
CA ILE A 225 -11.68 -19.65 -4.54
C ILE A 225 -10.31 -20.36 -4.69
N PRO A 226 -9.95 -21.26 -3.76
CA PRO A 226 -8.68 -21.96 -3.82
C PRO A 226 -8.66 -22.95 -4.98
N THR A 227 -7.67 -22.83 -5.86
CA THR A 227 -7.46 -23.72 -7.00
C THR A 227 -6.17 -24.51 -6.84
N GLY A 228 -5.99 -25.52 -7.68
CA GLY A 228 -4.78 -26.34 -7.76
C GLY A 228 -3.50 -25.54 -7.89
N GLU A 229 -3.52 -24.37 -8.55
CA GLU A 229 -2.35 -23.49 -8.65
C GLU A 229 -1.79 -23.10 -7.28
N MET A 230 -2.65 -22.95 -6.27
CA MET A 230 -2.23 -22.61 -4.92
C MET A 230 -1.31 -23.67 -4.27
N ILE A 231 -1.45 -24.94 -4.66
CA ILE A 231 -0.75 -26.07 -4.04
C ILE A 231 0.20 -26.81 -4.99
N ASP A 232 -0.03 -26.73 -6.30
CA ASP A 232 0.77 -27.39 -7.34
C ASP A 232 1.98 -26.53 -7.74
N ASN A 233 2.03 -25.27 -7.30
CA ASN A 233 3.16 -24.38 -7.56
C ASN A 233 4.44 -24.92 -6.91
N ALA A 234 5.49 -25.09 -7.71
CA ALA A 234 6.82 -25.57 -7.31
C ALA A 234 7.63 -24.57 -6.46
N GLY A 235 6.94 -23.77 -5.65
CA GLY A 235 7.53 -22.77 -4.76
C GLY A 235 8.12 -23.39 -3.50
N ILE A 236 8.91 -22.59 -2.78
CA ILE A 236 9.43 -22.96 -1.46
C ILE A 236 8.36 -22.56 -0.45
N GLU A 237 7.88 -23.53 0.34
CA GLU A 237 7.04 -23.23 1.51
C GLU A 237 7.89 -22.45 2.53
N ILE A 238 7.49 -21.19 2.77
CA ILE A 238 8.15 -20.35 3.77
C ILE A 238 7.46 -20.59 5.11
N PRO A 239 8.20 -20.76 6.21
CA PRO A 239 7.61 -20.85 7.55
C PRO A 239 6.62 -19.69 7.79
N PRO A 240 5.55 -19.92 8.57
CA PRO A 240 4.58 -18.87 8.86
C PRO A 240 5.29 -17.64 9.42
N VAL A 241 4.92 -16.46 8.90
CA VAL A 241 5.32 -15.18 9.48
C VAL A 241 5.02 -15.23 11.00
N ALA A 242 6.02 -14.93 11.81
CA ALA A 242 5.99 -14.88 13.28
C ALA A 242 6.22 -16.17 14.09
N ALA A 243 6.57 -17.33 13.50
CA ALA A 243 6.73 -18.57 14.29
C ALA A 243 7.74 -18.44 15.46
N ASP A 244 8.74 -17.59 15.32
CA ASP A 244 9.81 -17.27 16.27
C ASP A 244 9.60 -15.96 17.07
N HIS A 245 8.52 -15.20 16.80
CA HIS A 245 8.26 -13.88 17.37
C HIS A 245 6.99 -13.81 18.23
N SER A 246 6.57 -14.93 18.82
CA SER A 246 5.33 -15.03 19.62
C SER A 246 5.64 -15.20 21.11
N PRO A 247 5.76 -14.11 21.90
CA PRO A 247 6.16 -14.16 23.31
C PRO A 247 5.05 -14.66 24.26
N ALA A 248 3.79 -14.64 23.82
CA ALA A 248 2.63 -15.10 24.57
C ALA A 248 1.55 -15.59 23.60
N ARG A 249 0.58 -16.36 24.08
CA ARG A 249 -0.55 -16.79 23.23
C ARG A 249 -1.24 -15.57 22.62
N LEU A 250 -1.63 -15.72 21.36
CA LEU A 250 -2.25 -14.67 20.52
C LEU A 250 -1.34 -13.47 20.20
N ILE A 251 -0.14 -13.34 20.77
CA ILE A 251 0.75 -12.21 20.50
C ILE A 251 1.76 -12.55 19.41
N ASP A 252 1.90 -11.66 18.44
CA ASP A 252 3.11 -11.57 17.60
C ASP A 252 3.78 -10.22 17.85
N GLN A 253 5.10 -10.22 18.04
CA GLN A 253 5.89 -9.01 18.29
C GLN A 253 7.18 -8.99 17.46
N PHE A 254 7.14 -8.23 16.36
CA PHE A 254 8.31 -7.99 15.49
C PHE A 254 9.12 -6.76 15.91
N TYR A 255 8.47 -5.81 16.58
CA TYR A 255 9.07 -4.53 16.94
C TYR A 255 9.03 -4.32 18.46
N PRO A 256 10.02 -3.64 19.05
CA PRO A 256 10.09 -3.49 20.50
C PRO A 256 8.88 -2.81 21.16
N ARG A 257 8.11 -2.02 20.40
CA ARG A 257 7.02 -1.16 20.92
C ARG A 257 5.65 -1.41 20.27
N VAL A 258 5.57 -2.34 19.32
CA VAL A 258 4.34 -2.64 18.57
C VAL A 258 4.07 -4.14 18.68
N VAL A 259 2.86 -4.49 19.10
CA VAL A 259 2.42 -5.88 19.20
C VAL A 259 1.13 -6.10 18.44
N THR A 260 0.90 -7.35 18.08
CA THR A 260 -0.30 -7.79 17.38
C THR A 260 -1.04 -8.80 18.23
N ILE A 261 -2.35 -8.62 18.44
CA ILE A 261 -3.25 -9.63 19.02
C ILE A 261 -3.96 -10.35 17.89
N LYS A 262 -3.65 -11.63 17.67
CA LYS A 262 -4.39 -12.55 16.81
C LYS A 262 -5.69 -12.97 17.51
N ALA A 263 -6.69 -12.10 17.51
CA ALA A 263 -7.92 -12.25 18.26
C ALA A 263 -8.84 -13.38 17.77
N THR A 264 -8.69 -13.86 16.52
CA THR A 264 -9.45 -14.99 15.97
C THR A 264 -8.68 -15.66 14.83
N ASN A 265 -9.03 -16.89 14.44
CA ASN A 265 -8.58 -17.48 13.17
C ASN A 265 -9.69 -17.55 12.10
N MET A 266 -10.82 -16.92 12.37
CA MET A 266 -12.00 -16.92 11.51
C MET A 266 -12.00 -15.67 10.62
N CYS A 267 -12.45 -15.83 9.38
CA CYS A 267 -12.73 -14.74 8.46
C CYS A 267 -14.14 -14.92 7.86
N ALA A 268 -14.75 -13.82 7.42
CA ALA A 268 -15.99 -13.87 6.63
C ALA A 268 -15.75 -14.47 5.24
N MET A 269 -14.54 -14.26 4.70
CA MET A 269 -14.04 -14.85 3.46
C MET A 269 -12.57 -15.28 3.64
N TYR A 270 -12.18 -16.44 3.11
CA TYR A 270 -10.78 -16.90 3.18
C TYR A 270 -10.02 -16.56 1.88
N CYS A 271 -9.15 -15.55 1.96
CA CYS A 271 -8.37 -15.12 0.80
C CYS A 271 -7.34 -16.19 0.40
N THR A 272 -7.23 -16.47 -0.89
CA THR A 272 -6.22 -17.39 -1.47
C THR A 272 -4.79 -16.87 -1.31
N HIS A 273 -4.64 -15.55 -1.16
CA HIS A 273 -3.37 -14.84 -0.95
C HIS A 273 -3.14 -14.45 0.53
N CYS A 274 -3.78 -15.15 1.48
CA CYS A 274 -3.63 -14.85 2.89
C CYS A 274 -2.21 -15.16 3.40
N LEU A 275 -1.46 -14.11 3.78
CA LEU A 275 -0.11 -14.25 4.38
C LEU A 275 -0.11 -14.98 5.74
N ARG A 276 -1.29 -15.24 6.31
CA ARG A 276 -1.50 -15.94 7.58
C ARG A 276 -2.20 -17.29 7.41
N ILE A 277 -2.26 -17.84 6.21
CA ILE A 277 -3.03 -19.07 5.92
C ILE A 277 -2.69 -20.24 6.87
N ALA A 278 -1.44 -20.35 7.31
CA ALA A 278 -1.02 -21.34 8.30
C ALA A 278 -1.63 -21.10 9.71
N HIS A 279 -1.76 -19.84 10.15
CA HIS A 279 -2.42 -19.47 11.42
C HIS A 279 -3.94 -19.60 11.34
N ILE A 280 -4.51 -19.28 10.18
CA ILE A 280 -5.91 -19.52 9.85
C ILE A 280 -6.21 -21.01 10.01
N GLY A 281 -5.35 -21.88 9.45
CA GLY A 281 -5.44 -23.32 9.63
C GLY A 281 -6.69 -23.93 8.99
N ARG A 282 -7.00 -25.18 9.39
CA ARG A 282 -8.04 -25.99 8.73
C ARG A 282 -9.42 -25.97 9.38
N LYS A 283 -9.58 -25.34 10.56
CA LYS A 283 -10.85 -25.30 11.31
C LYS A 283 -11.02 -23.99 12.07
N ASP A 284 -12.26 -23.51 12.14
CA ASP A 284 -12.62 -22.36 12.98
C ASP A 284 -12.38 -22.71 14.46
N ARG A 285 -11.82 -21.76 15.22
CA ARG A 285 -11.58 -21.89 16.64
C ARG A 285 -12.10 -20.66 17.36
N ILE A 286 -12.84 -20.90 18.43
CA ILE A 286 -13.19 -19.87 19.40
C ILE A 286 -12.11 -19.91 20.48
N TYR A 287 -11.41 -18.81 20.68
CA TYR A 287 -10.40 -18.72 21.73
C TYR A 287 -11.06 -18.49 23.09
N SER A 288 -10.50 -19.09 24.13
CA SER A 288 -11.00 -18.91 25.50
C SER A 288 -10.65 -17.51 26.01
N ARG A 289 -11.45 -16.99 26.96
CA ARG A 289 -11.13 -15.77 27.72
C ARG A 289 -9.72 -15.78 28.30
N GLU A 290 -9.24 -16.96 28.71
CA GLU A 290 -7.88 -17.15 29.24
C GLU A 290 -6.78 -16.90 28.21
N ALA A 291 -6.99 -17.26 26.94
CA ALA A 291 -6.02 -16.95 25.89
C ALA A 291 -5.85 -15.43 25.69
N TYR A 292 -6.94 -14.67 25.78
CA TYR A 292 -6.88 -13.21 25.73
C TYR A 292 -6.26 -12.62 26.99
N ARG A 293 -6.54 -13.17 28.18
CA ARG A 293 -5.92 -12.70 29.43
C ARG A 293 -4.40 -12.84 29.40
N GLU A 294 -3.87 -13.97 28.94
CA GLU A 294 -2.42 -14.13 28.80
C GLU A 294 -1.79 -13.09 27.86
N ALA A 295 -2.49 -12.76 26.76
CA ALA A 295 -2.06 -11.70 25.85
C ALA A 295 -2.06 -10.32 26.54
N LEU A 296 -3.14 -10.00 27.27
CA LEU A 296 -3.28 -8.75 28.02
C LEU A 296 -2.26 -8.64 29.16
N ASP A 297 -1.97 -9.73 29.87
CA ASP A 297 -0.98 -9.78 30.95
C ASP A 297 0.44 -9.55 30.41
N TYR A 298 0.75 -10.13 29.25
CA TYR A 298 2.01 -9.84 28.55
C TYR A 298 2.16 -8.36 28.21
N ILE A 299 1.09 -7.74 27.69
CA ILE A 299 1.07 -6.32 27.32
C ILE A 299 1.24 -5.45 28.57
N ARG A 300 0.45 -5.71 29.61
CA ARG A 300 0.48 -4.95 30.88
C ARG A 300 1.83 -5.01 31.58
N ALA A 301 2.56 -6.12 31.42
CA ALA A 301 3.90 -6.27 32.00
C ALA A 301 5.01 -5.53 31.23
N ASN A 302 4.71 -4.93 30.07
CA ASN A 302 5.71 -4.35 29.18
C ASN A 302 5.42 -2.88 28.83
N GLU A 303 5.92 -1.97 29.67
CA GLU A 303 5.79 -0.50 29.57
C GLU A 303 6.34 0.11 28.26
N ARG A 304 7.04 -0.66 27.41
CA ARG A 304 7.55 -0.16 26.12
C ARG A 304 6.53 -0.26 25.01
N ILE A 305 5.56 -1.17 25.13
CA ILE A 305 4.49 -1.35 24.15
C ILE A 305 3.63 -0.09 24.15
N ARG A 306 3.37 0.45 22.97
CA ARG A 306 2.49 1.61 22.79
C ARG A 306 1.42 1.42 21.72
N ASP A 307 1.69 0.56 20.74
CA ASP A 307 0.81 0.34 19.60
C ASP A 307 0.39 -1.13 19.60
N ILE A 308 -0.93 -1.36 19.60
CA ILE A 308 -1.52 -2.70 19.67
C ILE A 308 -2.44 -2.89 18.48
N LEU A 309 -2.09 -3.83 17.60
CA LEU A 309 -2.91 -4.21 16.45
C LEU A 309 -3.81 -5.40 16.81
N VAL A 310 -5.12 -5.16 16.95
CA VAL A 310 -6.11 -6.24 17.09
C VAL A 310 -6.47 -6.76 15.69
N THR A 311 -6.17 -8.03 15.44
CA THR A 311 -6.32 -8.70 14.13
C THR A 311 -6.57 -10.19 14.31
N GLY A 312 -6.16 -11.04 13.40
CA GLY A 312 -6.22 -12.50 13.48
C GLY A 312 -6.30 -13.08 12.07
N GLY A 313 -7.39 -13.80 11.82
CA GLY A 313 -8.16 -13.60 10.61
C GLY A 313 -8.78 -12.21 10.59
N ASP A 314 -10.10 -12.13 10.54
CA ASP A 314 -10.82 -10.85 10.62
C ASP A 314 -11.38 -10.64 12.03
N ALA A 315 -10.85 -9.66 12.76
CA ALA A 315 -11.28 -9.35 14.12
C ALA A 315 -12.76 -8.96 14.19
N PHE A 316 -13.32 -8.35 13.14
CA PHE A 316 -14.72 -7.94 13.10
C PHE A 316 -15.72 -9.08 12.86
N VAL A 317 -15.23 -10.31 12.68
CA VAL A 317 -16.08 -11.51 12.77
C VAL A 317 -16.44 -11.84 14.23
N LEU A 318 -15.69 -11.33 15.21
CA LEU A 318 -16.02 -11.51 16.62
C LEU A 318 -17.30 -10.74 16.99
N PRO A 319 -18.09 -11.24 17.96
CA PRO A 319 -19.23 -10.49 18.48
C PRO A 319 -18.80 -9.13 19.02
N ASN A 320 -19.64 -8.10 18.86
CA ASN A 320 -19.36 -6.76 19.37
C ASN A 320 -19.00 -6.78 20.87
N SER A 321 -19.69 -7.58 21.69
CA SER A 321 -19.38 -7.72 23.12
C SER A 321 -17.99 -8.28 23.43
N MET A 322 -17.41 -9.06 22.52
CA MET A 322 -16.06 -9.57 22.65
C MET A 322 -15.03 -8.48 22.33
N LEU A 323 -15.28 -7.71 21.27
CA LEU A 323 -14.42 -6.59 20.87
C LEU A 323 -14.47 -5.47 21.89
N ASP A 324 -15.66 -5.11 22.35
CA ASP A 324 -15.91 -4.09 23.37
C ASP A 324 -15.11 -4.40 24.64
N TRP A 325 -15.28 -5.61 25.19
CA TRP A 325 -14.47 -6.07 26.32
C TRP A 325 -12.96 -6.03 26.05
N LEU A 326 -12.51 -6.44 24.86
CA LEU A 326 -11.07 -6.49 24.58
C LEU A 326 -10.48 -5.09 24.55
N LEU A 327 -11.21 -4.14 23.95
CA LEU A 327 -10.81 -2.74 23.88
C LEU A 327 -10.87 -2.09 25.26
N GLU A 328 -11.90 -2.34 26.07
CA GLU A 328 -11.96 -1.88 27.47
C GLU A 328 -10.75 -2.37 28.27
N GLN A 329 -10.41 -3.66 28.16
CA GLN A 329 -9.25 -4.22 28.87
C GLN A 329 -7.90 -3.65 28.40
N LEU A 330 -7.82 -3.18 27.16
CA LEU A 330 -6.63 -2.51 26.62
C LEU A 330 -6.56 -1.05 27.04
N ASP A 331 -7.70 -0.36 27.10
CA ASP A 331 -7.82 1.04 27.55
C ASP A 331 -7.49 1.19 29.04
N GLU A 332 -7.70 0.13 29.85
CA GLU A 332 -7.29 0.06 31.26
C GLU A 332 -5.77 -0.11 31.49
N ILE A 333 -4.95 -0.22 30.44
CA ILE A 333 -3.50 -0.40 30.55
C ILE A 333 -2.81 0.97 30.38
N ASP A 334 -2.16 1.45 31.45
CA ASP A 334 -1.43 2.73 31.51
C ASP A 334 -0.20 2.81 30.59
#